data_AF-Q2JX32-F1
#
_entry.id   AF-Q2JX32-F1
#
_cell.length_a   1.000
_cell.length_b   1.000
_cell.length_c   1.000
_cell.angle_alpha   90.00
_cell.angle_beta   90.00
_cell.angle_gamma   90.00
#
_symmetry.space_group_name_H-M   'P 1'
#
loop_
_entity.id
_entity.type
_entity.pdbx_description
1 polymer ?
#
loop_
_entity_poly.entity_id
_entity_poly.type
_entity_poly.pdbx_seq_one_letter_code
_entity_poly.pdbx_strand_id
1 'polypeptide(L)'
;MLPKTDCSMTDTRPCAPCIVDSGILVNKRDIYRLLADLGRVRYFDIVDGRVRKQGEGYVMEVFQDATAATLVANRSLYLNLNSFDYACLRDPSPSEVAGLEGERPSVVIDLVQESRILRLVPLSDPLSDPAQLWADTQALRAAAADALGAGWSLEEEDGSSDLLD
;
A
#
# COMPACT_ATOMS: atom_id res chain seq x y z
N MET A 1 -5.20 -42.11 -36.29
CA MET A 1 -6.44 -41.61 -35.65
C MET A 1 -6.21 -40.15 -35.32
N LEU A 2 -6.82 -39.24 -36.07
CA LEU A 2 -6.90 -37.82 -35.75
C LEU A 2 -8.15 -37.62 -34.88
N PRO A 3 -8.11 -36.86 -33.77
CA PRO A 3 -9.33 -36.46 -33.11
C PRO A 3 -10.03 -35.39 -33.96
N LYS A 4 -11.31 -35.63 -34.24
CA LYS A 4 -12.24 -34.72 -34.91
C LYS A 4 -12.43 -33.47 -34.05
N THR A 5 -12.30 -32.32 -34.69
CA THR A 5 -12.92 -31.06 -34.26
C THR A 5 -14.44 -31.24 -34.30
N ASP A 6 -15.11 -30.92 -33.19
CA ASP A 6 -16.52 -30.52 -33.24
C ASP A 6 -16.63 -29.18 -32.49
N CYS A 7 -16.80 -28.12 -33.26
CA CYS A 7 -17.05 -26.76 -32.80
C CYS A 7 -18.57 -26.58 -32.74
N SER A 8 -19.14 -26.65 -31.54
CA SER A 8 -20.50 -26.17 -31.27
C SER A 8 -20.41 -24.73 -30.76
N MET A 9 -20.81 -23.76 -31.60
CA MET A 9 -21.15 -22.39 -31.18
C MET A 9 -22.64 -22.42 -30.79
N THR A 10 -23.15 -21.88 -29.68
CA THR A 10 -22.98 -20.53 -29.12
C THR A 10 -23.43 -20.50 -27.63
N ASP A 11 -22.49 -20.39 -26.69
CA ASP A 11 -22.72 -19.68 -25.43
C ASP A 11 -21.82 -18.45 -25.51
N THR A 12 -22.29 -17.39 -26.15
CA THR A 12 -21.54 -16.13 -26.37
C THR A 12 -21.49 -15.30 -25.10
N ARG A 13 -21.31 -15.93 -23.93
CA ARG A 13 -20.87 -15.23 -22.73
C ARG A 13 -19.37 -15.00 -22.90
N PRO A 14 -18.93 -13.73 -23.04
CA PRO A 14 -17.50 -13.46 -23.10
C PRO A 14 -16.84 -14.04 -21.85
N CYS A 15 -15.73 -14.76 -22.06
CA CYS A 15 -14.91 -15.24 -20.96
C CYS A 15 -14.51 -14.07 -20.07
N ALA A 16 -14.37 -14.32 -18.76
CA ALA A 16 -13.84 -13.32 -17.85
C ALA A 16 -12.45 -12.86 -18.33
N PRO A 17 -12.16 -11.54 -18.30
CA PRO A 17 -10.88 -11.02 -18.76
C PRO A 17 -9.74 -11.51 -17.85
N CYS A 18 -8.56 -11.69 -18.46
CA CYS A 18 -7.31 -11.97 -17.76
C CYS A 18 -6.40 -10.75 -17.88
N ILE A 19 -6.05 -10.14 -16.75
CA ILE A 19 -5.22 -8.93 -16.67
C ILE A 19 -3.93 -9.30 -15.95
N VAL A 20 -2.78 -9.00 -16.57
CA VAL A 20 -1.44 -9.25 -16.03
C VAL A 20 -0.68 -7.93 -16.05
N ASP A 21 -0.44 -7.39 -14.85
CA ASP A 21 0.34 -6.17 -14.54
C ASP A 21 -0.13 -4.85 -15.17
N SER A 22 -0.87 -4.90 -16.28
CA SER A 22 -1.33 -3.73 -17.01
C SER A 22 -2.75 -3.92 -17.52
N GLY A 23 -3.59 -2.90 -17.32
CA GLY A 23 -4.99 -2.96 -17.72
C GLY A 23 -5.90 -2.09 -16.87
N ILE A 24 -7.17 -2.02 -17.26
CA ILE A 24 -8.19 -1.20 -16.59
C ILE A 24 -9.19 -2.11 -15.88
N LEU A 25 -9.40 -1.86 -14.59
CA LEU A 25 -10.39 -2.51 -13.77
C LEU A 25 -11.57 -1.56 -13.54
N VAL A 26 -12.74 -1.93 -14.03
CA VAL A 26 -14.00 -1.19 -13.80
C VAL A 26 -14.87 -1.89 -12.76
N ASN A 27 -14.72 -3.21 -12.63
CA ASN A 27 -15.48 -3.99 -11.67
C ASN A 27 -15.01 -3.71 -10.24
N LYS A 28 -15.91 -3.21 -9.39
CA LYS A 28 -15.61 -2.86 -7.99
C LYS A 28 -15.09 -4.03 -7.16
N ARG A 29 -15.53 -5.25 -7.44
CA ARG A 29 -15.05 -6.46 -6.74
C ARG A 29 -13.60 -6.77 -7.09
N ASP A 30 -13.20 -6.55 -8.34
CA ASP A 30 -11.82 -6.78 -8.77
C ASP A 30 -10.90 -5.66 -8.26
N ILE A 31 -11.36 -4.41 -8.26
CA ILE A 31 -10.65 -3.29 -7.61
C ILE A 31 -10.51 -3.53 -6.10
N TYR A 32 -11.56 -4.00 -5.43
CA TYR A 32 -11.50 -4.35 -4.00
C TYR A 32 -10.38 -5.35 -3.74
N ARG A 33 -10.33 -6.45 -4.48
CA ARG A 33 -9.30 -7.49 -4.33
C ARG A 33 -7.90 -6.94 -4.52
N LEU A 34 -7.70 -6.14 -5.58
CA LEU A 34 -6.42 -5.49 -5.85
C LEU A 34 -5.96 -4.61 -4.68
N LEU A 35 -6.87 -3.84 -4.07
CA LEU A 35 -6.52 -2.86 -3.05
C LEU A 35 -6.47 -3.45 -1.63
N ALA A 36 -7.28 -4.47 -1.33
CA ALA A 36 -7.40 -5.05 0.00
C ALA A 36 -6.13 -5.79 0.44
N ASP A 37 -5.35 -6.27 -0.54
CA ASP A 37 -4.08 -6.96 -0.30
C ASP A 37 -2.90 -5.96 -0.16
N LEU A 38 -3.14 -4.66 -0.34
CA LEU A 38 -2.10 -3.65 -0.20
C LEU A 38 -1.79 -3.36 1.28
N GLY A 39 -0.49 -3.33 1.60
CA GLY A 39 0.01 -2.86 2.88
C GLY A 39 0.51 -1.43 2.81
N ARG A 40 1.84 -1.26 2.95
CA ARG A 40 2.49 0.05 2.84
C ARG A 40 2.58 0.49 1.38
N VAL A 41 2.21 1.74 1.13
CA VAL A 41 2.21 2.36 -0.20
C VAL A 41 2.82 3.75 -0.14
N ARG A 42 3.43 4.17 -1.25
CA ARG A 42 3.65 5.58 -1.56
C ARG A 42 2.44 6.06 -2.36
N TYR A 43 1.86 7.18 -1.96
CA TYR A 43 0.71 7.76 -2.63
C TYR A 43 1.06 9.10 -3.28
N PHE A 44 0.37 9.40 -4.38
CA PHE A 44 0.35 10.71 -5.02
C PHE A 44 -1.10 11.13 -5.25
N ASP A 45 -1.47 12.32 -4.76
CA ASP A 45 -2.73 12.98 -5.09
C ASP A 45 -2.46 13.90 -6.27
N ILE A 46 -3.00 13.54 -7.43
CA ILE A 46 -2.79 14.23 -8.70
C ILE A 46 -4.12 14.82 -9.12
N VAL A 47 -4.16 16.13 -9.37
CA VAL A 47 -5.35 16.84 -9.84
C VAL A 47 -4.95 17.68 -11.04
N ASP A 48 -5.70 17.55 -12.14
CA ASP A 48 -5.44 18.23 -13.41
C ASP A 48 -4.00 18.01 -13.90
N GLY A 49 -3.51 16.78 -13.76
CA GLY A 49 -2.16 16.36 -14.15
C GLY A 49 -1.02 16.86 -13.26
N ARG A 50 -1.31 17.56 -12.15
CA ARG A 50 -0.29 18.07 -11.22
C ARG A 50 -0.33 17.34 -9.89
N VAL A 51 0.84 16.93 -9.41
CA VAL A 51 0.99 16.38 -8.06
C VAL A 51 0.69 17.49 -7.04
N ARG A 52 -0.40 17.33 -6.29
CA ARG A 52 -0.82 18.24 -5.22
C ARG A 52 -0.21 17.85 -3.88
N LYS A 53 -0.19 16.56 -3.59
CA LYS A 53 0.41 15.97 -2.39
C LYS A 53 1.01 14.61 -2.71
N GLN A 54 2.02 14.23 -1.94
CA GLN A 54 2.59 12.89 -1.98
C GLN A 54 3.08 12.51 -0.59
N GLY A 55 3.20 11.21 -0.34
CA GLY A 55 3.72 10.70 0.91
C GLY A 55 3.68 9.19 0.95
N GLU A 56 3.92 8.64 2.13
CA GLU A 56 3.83 7.21 2.39
C GLU A 56 2.80 6.94 3.48
N GLY A 57 2.17 5.78 3.41
CA GLY A 57 1.16 5.36 4.37
C GLY A 57 0.76 3.91 4.21
N TYR A 58 -0.19 3.48 5.03
CA TYR A 58 -0.72 2.13 5.04
C TYR A 58 -2.17 2.16 4.58
N VAL A 59 -2.53 1.22 3.71
CA VAL A 59 -3.94 0.93 3.41
C VAL A 59 -4.53 0.24 4.64
N MET A 60 -5.40 0.95 5.35
CA MET A 60 -6.02 0.46 6.59
C MET A 60 -7.31 -0.30 6.28
N GLU A 61 -8.08 0.19 5.31
CA GLU A 61 -9.37 -0.38 4.94
C GLU A 61 -9.70 -0.03 3.49
N VAL A 62 -10.32 -0.97 2.79
CA VAL A 62 -10.97 -0.76 1.50
C VAL A 62 -12.43 -1.09 1.69
N PHE A 63 -13.32 -0.18 1.32
CA PHE A 63 -14.75 -0.34 1.55
C PHE A 63 -15.57 0.26 0.41
N GLN A 64 -16.87 -0.03 0.41
CA GLN A 64 -17.80 0.51 -0.56
C GLN A 64 -19.01 1.09 0.17
N ASP A 65 -19.05 2.41 0.30
CA ASP A 65 -20.11 3.14 0.98
C ASP A 65 -20.54 4.34 0.13
N ALA A 66 -21.85 4.65 0.07
CA ALA A 66 -22.34 5.74 -0.78
C ALA A 66 -22.15 7.15 -0.18
N THR A 67 -21.86 7.22 1.12
CA THR A 67 -21.88 8.45 1.93
C THR A 67 -20.53 8.79 2.54
N ALA A 68 -19.67 7.80 2.77
CA ALA A 68 -18.35 8.01 3.32
C ALA A 68 -17.33 8.43 2.24
N ALA A 69 -16.31 9.19 2.63
CA ALA A 69 -15.26 9.65 1.73
C ALA A 69 -14.04 8.72 1.77
N THR A 70 -13.24 8.73 0.70
CA THR A 70 -11.85 8.25 0.76
C THR A 70 -11.02 9.22 1.61
N LEU A 71 -10.29 8.70 2.59
CA LEU A 71 -9.47 9.49 3.51
C LEU A 71 -8.00 9.09 3.40
N VAL A 72 -7.13 10.08 3.24
CA VAL A 72 -5.68 9.94 3.37
C VAL A 72 -5.21 10.96 4.40
N ALA A 73 -4.97 10.49 5.62
CA ALA A 73 -4.60 11.35 6.75
C ALA A 73 -3.69 10.60 7.71
N ASN A 74 -2.71 11.28 8.30
CA ASN A 74 -1.79 10.69 9.29
C ASN A 74 -1.11 9.39 8.84
N ARG A 75 -0.78 9.28 7.54
CA ARG A 75 -0.21 8.07 6.93
C ARG A 75 -1.15 6.85 6.94
N SER A 76 -2.44 7.05 7.18
CA SER A 76 -3.49 6.04 7.09
C SER A 76 -4.39 6.32 5.87
N LEU A 77 -4.63 5.28 5.07
CA LEU A 77 -5.47 5.33 3.88
C LEU A 77 -6.71 4.47 4.11
N TYR A 78 -7.88 5.10 4.05
CA TYR A 78 -9.19 4.47 4.06
C TYR A 78 -9.81 4.70 2.68
N LEU A 79 -9.89 3.65 1.87
CA LEU A 79 -10.19 3.75 0.44
C LEU A 79 -11.65 3.37 0.19
N ASN A 80 -12.47 4.35 -0.21
CA ASN A 80 -13.82 4.08 -0.67
C ASN A 80 -13.83 3.84 -2.19
N LEU A 81 -14.24 2.65 -2.61
CA LEU A 81 -14.33 2.27 -4.02
C LEU A 81 -15.34 3.10 -4.83
N ASN A 82 -16.32 3.72 -4.16
CA ASN A 82 -17.27 4.62 -4.81
C ASN A 82 -16.69 6.02 -5.08
N SER A 83 -15.51 6.35 -4.53
CA SER A 83 -14.82 7.61 -4.84
C SER A 83 -14.10 7.60 -6.19
N PHE A 84 -14.06 6.47 -6.90
CA PHE A 84 -13.31 6.31 -8.14
C PHE A 84 -14.19 5.68 -9.21
N ASP A 85 -13.94 5.98 -10.48
CA ASP A 85 -14.64 5.38 -11.61
C ASP A 85 -14.03 4.01 -11.94
N TYR A 86 -12.70 3.96 -12.03
CA TYR A 86 -11.93 2.77 -12.36
C TYR A 86 -10.54 2.80 -11.73
N ALA A 87 -9.87 1.64 -11.75
CA ALA A 87 -8.44 1.53 -11.45
C ALA A 87 -7.67 1.19 -12.72
N CYS A 88 -6.48 1.76 -12.89
CA CYS A 88 -5.57 1.49 -13.98
C CYS A 88 -4.26 0.92 -13.44
N LEU A 89 -3.87 -0.24 -13.94
CA LEU A 89 -2.61 -0.90 -13.68
C LEU A 89 -1.64 -0.57 -14.81
N ARG A 90 -0.41 -0.24 -14.45
CA ARG A 90 0.66 0.06 -15.41
C ARG A 90 2.03 -0.13 -14.79
N ASP A 91 3.04 -0.18 -15.66
CA ASP A 91 4.43 -0.20 -15.22
C ASP A 91 4.82 1.09 -14.46
N PRO A 92 5.70 0.97 -13.45
CA PRO A 92 6.23 2.13 -12.75
C PRO A 92 7.16 2.95 -13.63
N SER A 93 7.04 4.27 -13.56
CA SER A 93 8.04 5.17 -14.14
C SER A 93 9.24 5.32 -13.21
N PRO A 94 10.45 5.62 -13.74
CA PRO A 94 11.66 5.76 -12.93
C PRO A 94 11.53 6.78 -11.78
N SER A 95 10.76 7.85 -11.98
CA SER A 95 10.53 8.90 -10.98
C SER A 95 9.69 8.43 -9.80
N GLU A 96 8.78 7.48 -10.00
CA GLU A 96 7.86 7.00 -8.95
C GLU A 96 8.55 6.03 -8.00
N VAL A 97 9.51 5.27 -8.53
CA VAL A 97 10.33 4.31 -7.80
C VAL A 97 11.68 4.86 -7.39
N ALA A 98 11.98 6.12 -7.71
CA ALA A 98 13.22 6.77 -7.29
C ALA A 98 13.32 6.78 -5.75
N GLY A 99 14.50 6.44 -5.24
CA GLY A 99 14.77 6.40 -3.80
C GLY A 99 14.12 5.22 -3.06
N LEU A 100 13.58 4.22 -3.77
CA LEU A 100 13.24 2.95 -3.15
C LEU A 100 14.48 2.06 -3.03
N GLU A 101 14.77 1.65 -1.80
CA GLU A 101 15.74 0.61 -1.50
C GLU A 101 15.01 -0.73 -1.41
N GLY A 102 15.52 -1.77 -2.09
CA GLY A 102 14.89 -3.10 -2.13
C GLY A 102 14.23 -3.44 -3.47
N GLU A 103 13.29 -4.39 -3.42
CA GLU A 103 12.57 -4.85 -4.61
C GLU A 103 11.66 -3.75 -5.15
N ARG A 104 11.73 -3.53 -6.48
CA ARG A 104 10.92 -2.50 -7.12
C ARG A 104 9.52 -3.03 -7.31
N PRO A 105 8.49 -2.20 -7.07
CA PRO A 105 7.12 -2.60 -7.38
C PRO A 105 7.02 -2.94 -8.86
N SER A 106 6.35 -4.05 -9.17
CA SER A 106 6.07 -4.46 -10.55
C SER A 106 4.94 -3.64 -11.18
N VAL A 107 4.08 -3.02 -10.35
CA VAL A 107 2.90 -2.30 -10.82
C VAL A 107 2.64 -1.02 -10.04
N VAL A 108 2.11 -0.01 -10.74
CA VAL A 108 1.52 1.19 -10.15
C VAL A 108 0.02 1.16 -10.39
N ILE A 109 -0.73 1.54 -9.35
CA ILE A 109 -2.19 1.51 -9.34
C ILE A 109 -2.70 2.95 -9.33
N ASP A 110 -3.33 3.37 -10.42
CA ASP A 110 -3.96 4.67 -10.54
C ASP A 110 -5.48 4.53 -10.30
N LEU A 111 -5.98 5.08 -9.20
CA LEU A 111 -7.41 5.18 -8.91
C LEU A 111 -7.93 6.51 -9.47
N VAL A 112 -8.80 6.42 -10.48
CA VAL A 112 -9.17 7.58 -11.30
C VAL A 112 -10.61 8.01 -11.03
N GLN A 113 -10.81 9.32 -10.89
CA GLN A 113 -12.11 9.98 -10.87
C GLN A 113 -12.00 11.29 -11.66
N GLU A 114 -12.63 11.36 -12.83
CA GLU A 114 -12.54 12.54 -13.71
C GLU A 114 -11.08 13.02 -13.92
N SER A 115 -10.72 14.22 -13.45
CA SER A 115 -9.36 14.79 -13.54
C SER A 115 -8.47 14.53 -12.30
N ARG A 116 -8.98 13.77 -11.32
CA ARG A 116 -8.26 13.38 -10.10
C ARG A 116 -7.76 11.95 -10.20
N ILE A 117 -6.51 11.75 -9.81
CA ILE A 117 -5.89 10.43 -9.70
C ILE A 117 -5.29 10.31 -8.30
N LEU A 118 -5.73 9.29 -7.55
CA LEU A 118 -5.00 8.79 -6.39
C LEU A 118 -4.13 7.63 -6.86
N ARG A 119 -2.84 7.90 -6.97
CA ARG A 119 -1.85 6.92 -7.41
C ARG A 119 -1.24 6.22 -6.22
N LEU A 120 -1.15 4.90 -6.28
CA LEU A 120 -0.56 4.05 -5.26
C LEU A 120 0.59 3.25 -5.86
N VAL A 121 1.75 3.33 -5.21
CA VAL A 121 2.95 2.56 -5.51
C VAL A 121 3.19 1.63 -4.32
N PRO A 122 2.97 0.32 -4.45
CA PRO A 122 3.24 -0.64 -3.37
C PRO A 122 4.70 -0.57 -2.92
N LEU A 123 4.93 -0.51 -1.61
CA LEU A 123 6.27 -0.51 -1.00
C LEU A 123 6.56 -1.79 -0.21
N SER A 124 5.52 -2.53 0.13
CA SER A 124 5.63 -3.85 0.74
C SER A 124 5.50 -4.90 -0.36
N ASP A 125 6.35 -5.91 -0.31
CA ASP A 125 6.19 -7.11 -1.11
C ASP A 125 4.96 -7.89 -0.60
N PRO A 126 3.97 -8.22 -1.45
CA PRO A 126 2.83 -9.07 -1.08
C PRO A 126 3.23 -10.46 -0.57
N LEU A 127 4.45 -10.95 -0.89
CA LEU A 127 5.00 -12.19 -0.36
C LEU A 127 5.59 -12.03 1.05
N SER A 128 5.78 -10.79 1.52
CA SER A 128 6.16 -10.51 2.90
C SER A 128 4.93 -10.64 3.80
N ASP A 129 4.88 -11.72 4.59
CA ASP A 129 3.78 -12.07 5.49
C ASP A 129 3.37 -10.85 6.37
N PRO A 130 2.08 -10.44 6.38
CA PRO A 130 1.58 -9.35 7.22
C PRO A 130 1.92 -9.53 8.71
N ALA A 131 2.01 -10.79 9.20
CA ALA A 131 2.45 -11.09 10.55
C ALA A 131 3.93 -10.77 10.78
N GLN A 132 4.77 -11.02 9.77
CA GLN A 132 6.18 -10.67 9.77
C GLN A 132 6.37 -9.16 9.81
N LEU A 133 5.60 -8.41 9.00
CA LEU A 133 5.67 -6.95 8.97
C LEU A 133 5.26 -6.33 10.32
N TRP A 134 4.21 -6.87 10.97
CA TRP A 134 3.81 -6.46 12.31
C TRP A 134 4.86 -6.81 13.38
N ALA A 135 5.44 -8.01 13.30
CA ALA A 135 6.52 -8.46 14.19
C ALA A 135 7.77 -7.58 14.06
N ASP A 136 8.17 -7.24 12.84
CA ASP A 136 9.31 -6.35 12.57
C ASP A 136 9.05 -4.94 13.14
N THR A 137 7.81 -4.46 13.03
CA THR A 137 7.42 -3.15 13.59
C THR A 137 7.45 -3.16 15.13
N GLN A 138 7.08 -4.27 15.77
CA GLN A 138 7.22 -4.44 17.22
C GLN A 138 8.68 -4.55 17.65
N ALA A 139 9.49 -5.33 16.93
CA ALA A 139 10.91 -5.49 17.20
C ALA A 139 11.67 -4.15 17.11
N LEU A 140 11.37 -3.35 16.08
CA LEU A 140 11.93 -2.01 15.93
C LEU A 140 11.53 -1.08 17.09
N ARG A 141 10.26 -1.11 17.53
CA ARG A 141 9.80 -0.33 18.68
C ARG A 141 10.49 -0.74 19.98
N ALA A 142 10.66 -2.04 20.20
CA ALA A 142 11.34 -2.56 21.38
C ALA A 142 12.81 -2.12 21.39
N ALA A 143 13.53 -2.28 20.27
CA ALA A 143 14.92 -1.84 20.15
C ALA A 143 15.09 -0.32 20.36
N ALA A 144 14.13 0.49 19.88
CA ALA A 144 14.13 1.93 20.13
C ALA A 144 13.89 2.29 21.60
N ALA A 145 13.00 1.56 22.29
CA ALA A 145 12.76 1.73 23.72
C ALA A 145 14.00 1.37 24.55
N ASP A 146 14.67 0.26 24.21
CA ASP A 146 15.90 -0.17 24.89
C ASP A 146 17.05 0.82 24.69
N ALA A 147 17.26 1.32 23.47
CA ALA A 147 18.30 2.30 23.19
C ALA A 147 18.07 3.65 23.91
N LEU A 148 16.81 4.07 24.06
CA LEU A 148 16.45 5.28 24.82
C LEU A 148 16.57 5.06 26.33
N GLY A 149 16.21 3.87 26.84
CA GLY A 149 16.35 3.50 28.25
C GLY A 149 17.81 3.40 28.70
N ALA A 150 18.70 2.91 27.82
CA ALA A 150 20.13 2.82 28.08
C ALA A 150 20.82 4.20 28.19
N GLY A 151 20.23 5.25 27.63
CA GLY A 151 20.76 6.62 27.72
C GLY A 151 20.49 7.33 29.05
N TRP A 152 19.65 6.78 29.92
CA TRP A 152 19.25 7.41 31.20
C TRP A 152 19.91 6.76 32.43
N SER A 153 20.84 5.83 32.24
CA SER A 153 21.63 5.22 33.31
C SER A 153 23.00 5.89 33.49
N LEU A 154 23.08 7.21 33.31
CA LEU A 154 24.29 7.98 33.63
C LEU A 154 24.00 8.93 34.81
N GLU A 155 24.64 8.56 35.92
CA GLU A 155 25.16 9.42 36.99
C GLU A 155 24.20 9.89 38.07
N GLU A 156 24.21 9.16 39.20
CA GLU A 156 24.39 9.77 40.53
C GLU A 156 25.32 8.87 41.38
N GLU A 157 26.62 8.90 41.10
CA GLU A 157 27.67 8.48 42.07
C GLU A 157 28.69 9.61 42.21
N ASP A 158 28.54 10.45 43.24
CA ASP A 158 29.61 11.14 43.99
C ASP A 158 28.92 11.87 45.16
N GLY A 159 29.21 11.74 46.46
CA GLY A 159 30.37 11.28 47.20
C GLY A 159 30.48 12.23 48.42
N SER A 160 30.52 11.71 49.66
CA SER A 160 31.18 12.37 50.80
C SER A 160 31.16 11.48 52.05
N SER A 161 32.36 11.13 52.50
CA SER A 161 32.70 10.34 53.68
C SER A 161 32.47 11.07 55.03
N ASP A 162 32.27 10.25 56.07
CA ASP A 162 32.75 10.31 57.47
C ASP A 162 32.91 11.66 58.21
N LEU A 163 32.24 11.82 59.39
CA LEU A 163 32.83 11.92 60.75
C LEU A 163 31.90 12.56 61.82
N LEU A 164 32.07 12.07 63.07
CA LEU A 164 31.64 12.53 64.42
C LEU A 164 30.20 12.17 64.83
N ASP A 165 29.95 11.55 65.99
CA ASP A 165 30.66 11.48 67.29
C ASP A 165 30.37 10.13 67.99
#